data_AF-Q42813-F1
#
_entry.id   AF-Q42813-F1
#
_cell.length_a   1.000
_cell.length_b   1.000
_cell.length_c   1.000
_cell.angle_alpha   90.00
_cell.angle_beta   90.00
_cell.angle_gamma   90.00
#
_symmetry.space_group_name_H-M   'P 1'
#
loop_
_entity.id
_entity.type
_entity.pdbx_description
1 polymer ?
#
loop_
_entity_poly.entity_id
_entity_poly.type
_entity_poly.pdbx_seq_one_letter_code
_entity_poly.pdbx_strand_id
1 'polypeptide(L)'
;MGAFLTFQKDSDQIYPGWKEKLGYTGESSVQAASFDWQKKAAAAAFVGAQARTGRSTVVRRALDQSSRYADLSLTEEDLVKNGKHVLVAYIMNQGGYDYLATAAHVAAESSTGTNVNVCTTDDFTKTVDALVYYIDPENEEMKIAYPVPLFDRNITDGRAMMCSVLTLSIGNNQGMGDVEYGKIYDIYFPPSYLRFFDGPACSILDMWRILGRDMTDGGLVVGTIIKPKLGLQPKPFGEACYAFGQGGDFIKNDEPQGNQVFCQMNECIPEVVTAMKACIKETGSEKLFSANITADDPAEMIARGKYILGQFGPMAENCAFLVDGYVAGGTAVTVARRNFPKQFFHYHRAGHGAVTSPQTQRGYTAFVHTKISRVIGASGIHVGTMSFGKMVGDASDKGIAYMLQQDAAGGPYYHQKWEGVVQTTPIISGGMNALRLPAFFENLGHSNVILTAGGGTFGHKDGPKQGATSCRQDEEAWKLWKAGTYGDVSLSDGVIEYAKTHEEIKGAFLTFQKDSDQIYPGWKEKLGYTGESSVQAASFDWQKKAA
;
A
#
# COMPACT_ATOMS: atom_id res chain seq x y z
N MET A 1 -5.70 18.27 46.46
CA MET A 1 -4.71 19.31 46.10
C MET A 1 -3.64 18.78 45.15
N GLY A 2 -2.78 17.84 45.56
CA GLY A 2 -1.67 17.33 44.74
C GLY A 2 -2.09 16.89 43.33
N ALA A 3 -3.09 16.01 43.23
CA ALA A 3 -3.62 15.57 41.93
C ALA A 3 -4.15 16.73 41.07
N PHE A 4 -4.82 17.71 41.66
CA PHE A 4 -5.32 18.88 40.92
C PHE A 4 -4.18 19.72 40.34
N LEU A 5 -3.10 19.86 41.12
CA LEU A 5 -1.90 20.58 40.70
C LEU A 5 -1.08 19.82 39.65
N THR A 6 -1.09 18.48 39.70
CA THR A 6 -0.41 17.62 38.71
C THR A 6 -1.19 17.53 37.41
N PHE A 7 -2.51 17.37 37.47
CA PHE A 7 -3.40 17.25 36.32
C PHE A 7 -4.21 18.54 36.13
N GLN A 8 -3.54 19.69 36.01
CA GLN A 8 -4.24 21.00 36.01
C GLN A 8 -5.24 21.13 34.86
N LYS A 9 -4.91 20.61 33.67
CA LYS A 9 -5.81 20.67 32.51
C LYS A 9 -7.08 19.87 32.74
N ASP A 10 -6.98 18.61 33.15
CA ASP A 10 -8.13 17.78 33.49
C ASP A 10 -8.93 18.41 34.64
N SER A 11 -8.23 19.03 35.59
CA SER A 11 -8.86 19.71 36.71
C SER A 11 -9.63 20.96 36.28
N ASP A 12 -9.05 21.79 35.40
CA ASP A 12 -9.69 22.98 34.87
C ASP A 12 -10.89 22.62 33.98
N GLN A 13 -10.80 21.53 33.22
CA GLN A 13 -11.86 21.06 32.32
C GLN A 13 -13.00 20.34 33.07
N ILE A 14 -12.68 19.42 33.99
CA ILE A 14 -13.65 18.60 34.72
C ILE A 14 -14.21 19.34 35.94
N TYR A 15 -13.38 20.17 36.58
CA TYR A 15 -13.72 20.93 37.78
C TYR A 15 -13.41 22.43 37.64
N PRO A 16 -14.13 23.17 36.76
CA PRO A 16 -13.92 24.61 36.61
C PRO A 16 -13.97 25.35 37.96
N GLY A 17 -12.98 26.22 38.16
CA GLY A 17 -12.80 27.00 39.38
C GLY A 17 -12.32 26.20 40.59
N TRP A 18 -11.64 25.06 40.38
CA TRP A 18 -11.10 24.27 41.48
C TRP A 18 -10.02 25.04 42.26
N LYS A 19 -9.27 25.92 41.60
CA LYS A 19 -8.19 26.71 42.22
C LYS A 19 -8.77 27.58 43.33
N GLU A 20 -9.86 28.30 43.06
CA GLU A 20 -10.56 29.12 44.04
C GLU A 20 -11.23 28.25 45.12
N LYS A 21 -11.89 27.15 44.74
CA LYS A 21 -12.56 26.24 45.68
C LYS A 21 -11.59 25.54 46.64
N LEU A 22 -10.36 25.31 46.22
CA LEU A 22 -9.30 24.73 47.04
C LEU A 22 -8.38 25.80 47.66
N GLY A 23 -8.67 27.09 47.50
CA GLY A 23 -7.90 28.19 48.07
C GLY A 23 -6.48 28.33 47.51
N TYR A 24 -6.26 27.88 46.27
CA TYR A 24 -4.96 27.88 45.61
C TYR A 24 -4.74 29.16 44.78
N THR A 25 -3.71 29.94 45.12
CA THR A 25 -3.37 31.24 44.50
C THR A 25 -2.02 31.28 43.81
N GLY A 26 -1.30 30.16 43.72
CA GLY A 26 0.06 30.11 43.15
C GLY A 26 0.11 29.83 41.65
N GLU A 27 1.11 30.37 40.96
CA GLU A 27 1.56 29.87 39.65
C GLU A 27 2.40 28.60 39.90
N SER A 28 1.95 27.42 39.46
CA SER A 28 2.72 26.19 39.67
C SER A 28 3.06 25.47 38.37
N SER A 29 4.35 25.47 38.06
CA SER A 29 5.00 24.32 37.42
C SER A 29 5.17 23.23 38.47
N VAL A 30 4.32 22.21 38.49
CA VAL A 30 4.61 21.02 39.29
C VAL A 30 5.70 20.24 38.55
N GLN A 31 6.93 20.35 39.04
CA GLN A 31 7.99 19.43 38.63
C GLN A 31 7.59 18.02 39.07
N ALA A 32 7.77 17.04 38.18
CA ALA A 32 7.61 15.65 38.55
C ALA A 32 8.51 15.34 39.76
N ALA A 33 8.05 14.49 40.67
CA ALA A 33 8.90 14.01 41.75
C ALA A 33 10.21 13.46 41.14
N SER A 34 11.39 13.71 41.72
CA SER A 34 12.61 13.07 41.22
C SER A 34 12.60 11.58 41.58
N PHE A 35 12.81 10.68 40.61
CA PHE A 35 12.92 9.25 40.89
C PHE A 35 14.30 8.95 41.50
N ASP A 36 14.36 8.78 42.83
CA ASP A 36 15.53 8.27 43.53
C ASP A 36 15.52 6.73 43.43
N TRP A 37 16.43 6.19 42.62
CA TRP A 37 16.59 4.75 42.37
C TRP A 37 16.74 3.91 43.66
N GLN A 38 17.02 4.52 44.82
CA GLN A 38 17.19 3.80 46.09
C GLN A 38 15.92 3.61 46.93
N LYS A 39 14.79 4.26 46.63
CA LYS A 39 13.62 4.22 47.54
C LYS A 39 12.45 3.39 47.00
N LYS A 40 12.35 2.16 47.51
CA LYS A 40 11.16 1.31 47.41
C LYS A 40 10.04 1.80 48.33
N ALA A 41 8.83 1.82 47.76
CA ALA A 41 7.51 1.72 48.40
C ALA A 41 7.03 2.92 49.25
N ALA A 42 6.03 3.63 48.70
CA ALA A 42 4.80 3.98 49.41
C ALA A 42 3.75 4.42 48.38
N ALA A 43 2.83 3.53 48.04
CA ALA A 43 1.67 3.83 47.21
C ALA A 43 0.40 3.41 47.95
N ALA A 44 -0.57 4.33 47.94
CA ALA A 44 -2.03 4.13 47.98
C ALA A 44 -2.70 5.06 48.99
N ALA A 45 -3.48 6.02 48.45
CA ALA A 45 -4.79 6.38 48.98
C ALA A 45 -5.45 7.36 47.98
N PHE A 46 -6.43 6.89 47.22
CA PHE A 46 -7.28 7.74 46.38
C PHE A 46 -8.69 7.17 46.36
N VAL A 47 -9.68 7.93 46.86
CA VAL A 47 -11.09 7.78 46.49
C VAL A 47 -11.82 9.11 46.67
N GLY A 48 -12.51 9.55 45.62
CA GLY A 48 -13.85 10.14 45.72
C GLY A 48 -13.96 11.67 45.60
N ALA A 49 -14.50 12.15 44.46
CA ALA A 49 -15.38 13.33 44.42
C ALA A 49 -16.18 13.43 43.11
N GLN A 50 -17.48 13.70 43.27
CA GLN A 50 -18.52 13.71 42.24
C GLN A 50 -18.48 14.93 41.30
N ALA A 51 -18.94 14.68 40.07
CA ALA A 51 -19.00 15.63 38.96
C ALA A 51 -20.22 16.57 39.07
N ARG A 52 -20.01 17.86 38.75
CA ARG A 52 -21.07 18.81 38.41
C ARG A 52 -20.77 19.40 37.04
N THR A 53 -21.78 19.36 36.17
CA THR A 53 -21.73 19.78 34.78
C THR A 53 -22.14 21.25 34.65
N GLY A 54 -21.25 22.07 34.13
CA GLY A 54 -21.53 23.43 33.68
C GLY A 54 -20.83 23.68 32.35
N ARG A 55 -21.59 23.98 31.30
CA ARG A 55 -21.04 24.31 29.98
C ARG A 55 -20.43 25.71 30.04
N SER A 56 -19.11 25.77 29.93
CA SER A 56 -18.33 26.99 29.81
C SER A 56 -17.70 27.05 28.41
N THR A 57 -17.78 28.22 27.78
CA THR A 57 -17.05 28.60 26.57
C THR A 57 -15.60 28.91 26.96
N VAL A 58 -14.83 27.88 27.30
CA VAL A 58 -13.39 27.99 27.57
C VAL A 58 -12.64 27.82 26.26
N VAL A 59 -11.72 28.76 25.96
CA VAL A 59 -10.72 28.59 24.90
C VAL A 59 -9.97 27.29 25.17
N ARG A 60 -10.11 26.31 24.28
CA ARG A 60 -9.53 24.99 24.44
C ARG A 60 -8.00 25.09 24.40
N ARG A 61 -7.32 24.86 25.52
CA ARG A 61 -5.85 24.85 25.59
C ARG A 61 -5.32 23.43 25.36
N ALA A 62 -4.41 23.28 24.40
CA ALA A 62 -3.68 22.03 24.21
C ALA A 62 -2.76 21.81 25.42
N LEU A 63 -2.28 20.58 25.61
CA LEU A 63 -1.15 20.37 26.51
C LEU A 63 0.09 20.93 25.80
N ASP A 64 0.52 22.13 26.18
CA ASP A 64 1.63 22.78 25.49
C ASP A 64 2.97 22.21 25.96
N GLN A 65 3.53 21.33 25.13
CA GLN A 65 4.85 20.73 25.30
C GLN A 65 5.85 21.26 24.25
N SER A 66 5.53 22.38 23.58
CA SER A 66 6.33 22.95 22.49
C SER A 66 7.76 23.30 22.91
N SER A 67 7.97 23.70 24.17
CA SER A 67 9.32 23.96 24.73
C SER A 67 10.28 22.75 24.72
N ARG A 68 9.77 21.54 24.51
CA ARG A 68 10.55 20.29 24.48
C ARG A 68 10.43 19.55 23.15
N TYR A 69 9.22 19.46 22.59
CA TYR A 69 8.93 18.65 21.40
C TYR A 69 8.79 19.47 20.12
N ALA A 70 9.23 20.74 20.12
CA ALA A 70 9.34 21.55 18.92
C ALA A 70 10.69 22.29 18.89
N ASP A 71 11.35 22.24 17.73
CA ASP A 71 12.53 23.03 17.41
C ASP A 71 12.46 23.47 15.95
N LEU A 72 11.87 24.65 15.74
CA LEU A 72 11.70 25.25 14.42
C LEU A 72 12.98 25.87 13.86
N SER A 73 14.11 25.78 14.58
CA SER A 73 15.42 26.20 14.07
C SER A 73 16.08 25.11 13.22
N LEU A 74 15.61 23.87 13.31
CA LEU A 74 16.07 22.75 12.50
C LEU A 74 15.66 22.93 11.04
N THR A 75 16.60 22.70 10.12
CA THR A 75 16.32 22.73 8.67
C THR A 75 16.15 21.32 8.11
N GLU A 76 15.23 21.14 7.16
CA GLU A 76 15.02 19.85 6.49
C GLU A 76 16.29 19.39 5.76
N GLU A 77 17.03 20.32 5.15
CA GLU A 77 18.30 20.04 4.47
C GLU A 77 19.32 19.43 5.43
N ASP A 78 19.52 20.01 6.62
CA ASP A 78 20.44 19.47 7.62
C ASP A 78 19.97 18.13 8.18
N LEU A 79 18.66 17.96 8.42
CA LEU A 79 18.10 16.70 8.90
C LEU A 79 18.31 15.56 7.89
N VAL A 80 18.04 15.81 6.61
CA VAL A 80 18.26 14.87 5.50
C VAL A 80 19.74 14.55 5.35
N LYS A 81 20.61 15.57 5.34
CA LYS A 81 22.07 15.44 5.20
C LYS A 81 22.70 14.64 6.34
N ASN A 82 22.25 14.88 7.58
CA ASN A 82 22.76 14.17 8.75
C ASN A 82 22.30 12.71 8.79
N GLY A 83 21.15 12.37 8.19
CA GLY A 83 20.69 10.99 8.04
C GLY A 83 20.43 10.28 9.37
N LYS A 84 20.06 11.02 10.42
CA LYS A 84 19.81 10.51 11.78
C LYS A 84 18.32 10.45 12.16
N HIS A 85 17.43 10.91 11.28
CA HIS A 85 16.01 11.01 11.55
C HIS A 85 15.18 10.40 10.42
N VAL A 86 14.12 9.71 10.79
CA VAL A 86 12.96 9.49 9.91
C VAL A 86 12.12 10.76 9.95
N LEU A 87 11.82 11.34 8.80
CA LEU A 87 11.00 12.56 8.73
C LEU A 87 9.59 12.19 8.27
N VAL A 88 8.57 12.73 8.93
CA VAL A 88 7.19 12.41 8.61
C VAL A 88 6.42 13.71 8.39
N ALA A 89 5.77 13.84 7.24
CA ALA A 89 4.93 14.97 6.89
C ALA A 89 3.46 14.60 7.11
N TYR A 90 2.76 15.45 7.84
CA TYR A 90 1.35 15.29 8.18
C TYR A 90 0.53 16.46 7.66
N ILE A 91 -0.72 16.18 7.31
CA ILE A 91 -1.81 17.16 7.33
C ILE A 91 -2.59 16.93 8.62
N MET A 92 -2.65 17.95 9.48
CA MET A 92 -3.22 17.89 10.83
C MET A 92 -4.12 19.09 11.08
N ASN A 93 -5.34 18.81 11.52
CA ASN A 93 -6.27 19.82 12.02
C ASN A 93 -6.39 19.67 13.54
N GLN A 94 -6.12 20.79 14.21
CA GLN A 94 -6.03 20.90 15.66
C GLN A 94 -7.38 21.18 16.33
N GLY A 95 -8.53 21.16 15.65
CA GLY A 95 -9.86 21.20 16.28
C GLY A 95 -10.11 22.42 17.20
N GLY A 96 -9.49 23.56 16.88
CA GLY A 96 -9.59 24.81 17.64
C GLY A 96 -8.58 24.97 18.79
N TYR A 97 -7.65 24.03 18.97
CA TYR A 97 -6.50 24.16 19.85
C TYR A 97 -5.38 25.01 19.21
N ASP A 98 -4.29 25.29 19.93
CA ASP A 98 -3.10 25.95 19.35
C ASP A 98 -2.33 24.97 18.46
N TYR A 99 -1.94 25.40 17.26
CA TYR A 99 -1.39 24.50 16.25
C TYR A 99 -0.02 23.93 16.67
N LEU A 100 0.90 24.79 17.14
CA LEU A 100 2.24 24.36 17.54
C LEU A 100 2.18 23.47 18.78
N ALA A 101 1.36 23.84 19.76
CA ALA A 101 1.16 23.03 20.96
C ALA A 101 0.56 21.66 20.63
N THR A 102 -0.44 21.58 19.74
CA THR A 102 -1.01 20.31 19.28
C THR A 102 0.01 19.48 18.50
N ALA A 103 0.78 20.08 17.59
CA ALA A 103 1.85 19.39 16.86
C ALA A 103 2.92 18.83 17.83
N ALA A 104 3.34 19.64 18.81
CA ALA A 104 4.30 19.21 19.83
C ALA A 104 3.74 18.08 20.71
N HIS A 105 2.44 18.11 21.02
CA HIS A 105 1.77 17.02 21.74
C HIS A 105 1.73 15.73 20.89
N VAL A 106 1.53 15.83 19.57
CA VAL A 106 1.66 14.68 18.65
C VAL A 106 3.07 14.12 18.70
N ALA A 107 4.11 14.96 18.62
CA ALA A 107 5.51 14.52 18.71
C ALA A 107 5.86 13.89 20.06
N ALA A 108 5.31 14.43 21.15
CA ALA A 108 5.45 13.90 22.51
C ALA A 108 4.86 12.48 22.63
N GLU A 109 3.59 12.30 22.27
CA GLU A 109 2.88 10.99 22.28
C GLU A 109 3.47 9.99 21.28
N SER A 110 4.26 10.47 20.32
CA SER A 110 4.92 9.64 19.30
C SER A 110 6.39 9.34 19.64
N SER A 111 6.88 9.68 20.84
CA SER A 111 8.27 9.42 21.24
C SER A 111 8.41 9.11 22.74
N THR A 112 8.77 10.10 23.56
CA THR A 112 9.13 9.92 24.97
C THR A 112 8.15 10.61 25.93
N GLY A 113 7.22 11.38 25.37
CA GLY A 113 6.32 12.22 26.11
C GLY A 113 5.05 11.48 26.51
N THR A 114 4.36 12.08 27.46
CA THR A 114 2.99 11.74 27.82
C THR A 114 2.30 13.01 28.29
N ASN A 115 1.06 12.89 28.75
CA ASN A 115 0.24 14.00 29.17
C ASN A 115 0.71 14.72 30.45
N VAL A 116 1.78 14.24 31.09
CA VAL A 116 2.39 14.80 32.30
C VAL A 116 3.92 14.65 32.29
N ASN A 117 4.61 15.47 33.07
CA ASN A 117 6.04 15.25 33.32
C ASN A 117 6.23 13.96 34.13
N VAL A 118 7.12 13.09 33.68
CA VAL A 118 7.40 11.81 34.34
C VAL A 118 8.77 11.87 35.01
N CYS A 119 8.80 11.42 36.27
CA CYS A 119 9.96 11.41 37.15
C CYS A 119 11.18 10.63 36.61
N THR A 120 10.94 9.72 35.67
CA THR A 120 11.95 8.87 35.02
C THR A 120 12.57 9.53 33.79
N THR A 121 12.13 10.74 33.40
CA THR A 121 12.73 11.48 32.28
C THR A 121 14.10 12.02 32.72
N ASP A 122 15.16 11.55 32.07
CA ASP A 122 16.52 12.06 32.23
C ASP A 122 17.00 12.78 30.96
N ASP A 123 18.25 13.25 30.99
CA ASP A 123 18.82 13.96 29.84
C ASP A 123 19.02 13.06 28.62
N PHE A 124 19.28 11.76 28.81
CA PHE A 124 19.37 10.81 27.70
C PHE A 124 18.01 10.64 27.02
N THR A 125 16.93 10.51 27.80
CA THR A 125 15.55 10.40 27.30
C THR A 125 15.22 11.55 26.36
N LYS A 126 15.62 12.78 26.71
CA LYS A 126 15.40 13.97 25.86
C LYS A 126 16.14 13.91 24.52
N THR A 127 17.25 13.17 24.43
CA THR A 127 18.01 13.06 23.17
C THR A 127 17.30 12.23 22.09
N VAL A 128 16.27 11.48 22.47
CA VAL A 128 15.45 10.69 21.54
C VAL A 128 14.04 11.23 21.39
N ASP A 129 13.77 12.46 21.81
CA ASP A 129 12.50 13.14 21.57
C ASP A 129 12.25 13.30 20.06
N ALA A 130 11.04 13.01 19.60
CA ALA A 130 10.62 13.44 18.28
C ALA A 130 10.36 14.95 18.31
N LEU A 131 10.79 15.67 17.28
CA LEU A 131 10.73 17.13 17.25
C LEU A 131 9.90 17.61 16.06
N VAL A 132 8.91 18.45 16.34
CA VAL A 132 8.28 19.28 15.31
C VAL A 132 9.32 20.29 14.82
N TYR A 133 9.66 20.23 13.53
CA TYR A 133 10.64 21.14 12.93
C TYR A 133 10.02 22.08 11.89
N TYR A 134 8.78 21.81 11.47
CA TYR A 134 8.05 22.65 10.53
C TYR A 134 6.56 22.63 10.86
N ILE A 135 5.93 23.80 10.80
CA ILE A 135 4.48 23.96 10.82
C ILE A 135 4.06 25.02 9.80
N ASP A 136 2.91 24.78 9.18
CA ASP A 136 2.16 25.75 8.39
C ASP A 136 0.67 25.59 8.73
N PRO A 137 0.17 26.38 9.70
CA PRO A 137 -1.23 26.30 10.12
C PRO A 137 -2.24 26.66 9.02
N GLU A 138 -1.85 27.42 7.99
CA GLU A 138 -2.76 27.82 6.91
C GLU A 138 -3.08 26.64 5.99
N ASN A 139 -2.08 25.80 5.70
CA ASN A 139 -2.21 24.59 4.89
C ASN A 139 -2.39 23.31 5.72
N GLU A 140 -2.59 23.44 7.03
CA GLU A 140 -2.68 22.34 7.98
C GLU A 140 -1.44 21.42 8.00
N GLU A 141 -0.27 21.89 7.55
CA GLU A 141 0.93 21.05 7.45
C GLU A 141 1.76 21.07 8.73
N MET A 142 2.23 19.89 9.15
CA MET A 142 3.29 19.77 10.14
C MET A 142 4.29 18.69 9.74
N LYS A 143 5.56 18.88 10.10
CA LYS A 143 6.60 17.86 9.91
C LYS A 143 7.32 17.55 11.21
N ILE A 144 7.50 16.27 11.47
CA ILE A 144 8.11 15.74 12.68
C ILE A 144 9.35 14.93 12.31
N ALA A 145 10.46 15.19 13.00
CA ALA A 145 11.70 14.44 12.90
C ALA A 145 11.79 13.43 14.05
N TYR A 146 11.86 12.15 13.70
CA TYR A 146 11.95 11.04 14.64
C TYR A 146 13.39 10.51 14.68
N PRO A 147 14.12 10.63 15.80
CA PRO A 147 15.45 10.07 15.94
C PRO A 147 15.45 8.56 15.65
N VAL A 148 16.35 8.10 14.79
CA VAL A 148 16.47 6.66 14.44
C VAL A 148 16.56 5.74 15.66
N PRO A 149 17.26 6.11 16.76
CA PRO A 149 17.31 5.28 17.97
C PRO A 149 15.96 5.01 18.65
N LEU A 150 14.88 5.72 18.32
CA LEU A 150 13.54 5.42 18.81
C LEU A 150 13.00 4.09 18.27
N PHE A 151 13.43 3.69 17.07
CA PHE A 151 12.84 2.55 16.38
C PHE A 151 13.52 1.24 16.79
N ASP A 152 12.69 0.31 17.24
CA ASP A 152 13.13 -1.00 17.72
C ASP A 152 13.72 -1.85 16.57
N ARG A 153 14.62 -2.76 16.92
CA ARG A 153 15.32 -3.69 16.01
C ARG A 153 15.13 -5.12 16.49
N ASN A 154 15.01 -6.03 15.54
CA ASN A 154 14.94 -7.45 15.83
C ASN A 154 16.12 -7.93 16.68
N ILE A 155 15.85 -8.75 17.69
CA ILE A 155 16.91 -9.41 18.48
C ILE A 155 17.69 -10.43 17.63
N THR A 156 17.02 -11.12 16.71
CA THR A 156 17.58 -12.27 15.98
C THR A 156 18.60 -11.88 14.91
N ASP A 157 18.42 -10.72 14.27
CA ASP A 157 19.23 -10.30 13.12
C ASP A 157 19.52 -8.79 13.08
N GLY A 158 19.01 -8.02 14.05
CA GLY A 158 19.13 -6.58 14.08
C GLY A 158 18.36 -5.87 12.97
N ARG A 159 17.49 -6.51 12.19
CA ARG A 159 16.75 -5.76 11.16
C ARG A 159 15.75 -4.77 11.78
N ALA A 160 15.51 -3.68 11.06
CA ALA A 160 14.51 -2.68 11.45
C ALA A 160 13.09 -3.23 11.28
N MET A 161 12.16 -2.71 12.06
CA MET A 161 10.78 -3.17 12.08
C MET A 161 9.81 -2.05 11.69
N MET A 162 9.04 -2.26 10.62
CA MET A 162 8.04 -1.27 10.18
C MET A 162 6.92 -1.09 11.20
N CYS A 163 6.58 -2.12 11.98
CA CYS A 163 5.61 -1.97 13.06
C CYS A 163 6.05 -0.92 14.08
N SER A 164 7.35 -0.82 14.41
CA SER A 164 7.85 0.22 15.32
C SER A 164 7.70 1.62 14.71
N VAL A 165 8.01 1.78 13.42
CA VAL A 165 7.80 3.05 12.70
C VAL A 165 6.33 3.47 12.73
N LEU A 166 5.40 2.54 12.46
CA LEU A 166 3.97 2.82 12.46
C LEU A 166 3.40 3.05 13.87
N THR A 167 3.87 2.31 14.88
CA THR A 167 3.48 2.53 16.28
C THR A 167 3.76 3.97 16.72
N LEU A 168 4.90 4.54 16.31
CA LEU A 168 5.23 5.92 16.65
C LEU A 168 4.54 6.92 15.73
N SER A 169 4.60 6.72 14.41
CA SER A 169 4.12 7.73 13.45
C SER A 169 2.58 7.78 13.31
N ILE A 170 1.86 6.68 13.55
CA ILE A 170 0.39 6.58 13.45
C ILE A 170 -0.25 5.80 14.62
N GLY A 171 0.34 5.87 15.82
CA GLY A 171 -0.19 5.21 17.02
C GLY A 171 -1.20 6.08 17.78
N ASN A 172 -0.88 6.40 19.04
CA ASN A 172 -1.74 7.18 19.93
C ASN A 172 -2.18 8.52 19.33
N ASN A 173 -1.33 9.11 18.48
CA ASN A 173 -1.66 10.37 17.79
C ASN A 173 -2.95 10.32 16.95
N GLN A 174 -3.36 9.12 16.52
CA GLN A 174 -4.61 8.91 15.80
C GLN A 174 -5.84 8.86 16.71
N GLY A 175 -5.68 8.82 18.03
CA GLY A 175 -6.74 8.78 19.04
C GLY A 175 -6.76 9.99 20.00
N MET A 176 -5.88 10.97 19.79
CA MET A 176 -5.80 12.17 20.64
C MET A 176 -7.09 13.00 20.56
N GLY A 177 -7.54 13.50 21.72
CA GLY A 177 -8.76 14.31 21.83
C GLY A 177 -8.59 15.79 21.44
N ASP A 178 -7.34 16.27 21.32
CA ASP A 178 -6.98 17.61 20.87
C ASP A 178 -6.44 17.67 19.44
N VAL A 179 -6.69 16.60 18.67
CA VAL A 179 -6.47 16.51 17.22
C VAL A 179 -7.78 16.12 16.57
N GLU A 180 -8.36 17.00 15.74
CA GLU A 180 -9.58 16.68 14.99
C GLU A 180 -9.32 15.59 13.95
N TYR A 181 -8.19 15.68 13.26
CA TYR A 181 -7.63 14.62 12.43
C TYR A 181 -6.15 14.87 12.13
N GLY A 182 -5.44 13.81 11.72
CA GLY A 182 -4.03 13.87 11.36
C GLY A 182 -3.68 12.71 10.44
N LYS A 183 -3.15 13.01 9.24
CA LYS A 183 -2.84 12.03 8.21
C LYS A 183 -1.44 12.20 7.68
N ILE A 184 -0.70 11.09 7.54
CA ILE A 184 0.63 11.12 6.93
C ILE A 184 0.52 11.18 5.41
N TYR A 185 1.25 12.11 4.81
CA TYR A 185 1.36 12.25 3.36
C TYR A 185 2.69 11.75 2.79
N ASP A 186 3.77 11.80 3.57
CA ASP A 186 5.08 11.24 3.17
C ASP A 186 5.91 10.86 4.41
N ILE A 187 6.81 9.89 4.23
CA ILE A 187 7.81 9.46 5.20
C ILE A 187 9.15 9.39 4.50
N TYR A 188 10.14 10.16 4.94
CA TYR A 188 11.52 10.03 4.52
C TYR A 188 12.25 9.01 5.39
N PHE A 189 12.84 7.99 4.76
CA PHE A 189 13.71 7.03 5.42
C PHE A 189 15.17 7.39 5.13
N PRO A 190 16.00 7.71 6.14
CA PRO A 190 17.40 8.03 5.90
C PRO A 190 18.14 6.76 5.42
N PRO A 191 19.10 6.87 4.47
CA PRO A 191 19.82 5.72 3.92
C PRO A 191 20.43 4.78 4.96
N SER A 192 20.97 5.34 6.05
CA SER A 192 21.56 4.58 7.16
C SER A 192 20.55 3.66 7.85
N TYR A 193 19.29 4.07 7.96
CA TYR A 193 18.21 3.28 8.54
C TYR A 193 17.55 2.35 7.52
N LEU A 194 17.38 2.82 6.28
CA LEU A 194 16.78 2.05 5.19
C LEU A 194 17.47 0.69 4.98
N ARG A 195 18.80 0.65 5.11
CA ARG A 195 19.63 -0.56 4.97
C ARG A 195 19.33 -1.68 5.99
N PHE A 196 18.64 -1.37 7.08
CA PHE A 196 18.25 -2.38 8.06
C PHE A 196 16.93 -3.09 7.72
N PHE A 197 16.17 -2.61 6.74
CA PHE A 197 14.97 -3.30 6.28
C PHE A 197 15.31 -4.41 5.28
N ASP A 198 14.36 -5.33 5.07
CA ASP A 198 14.55 -6.45 4.13
C ASP A 198 14.64 -5.97 2.68
N GLY A 199 13.77 -5.03 2.27
CA GLY A 199 13.62 -4.67 0.87
C GLY A 199 13.16 -5.84 0.00
N PRO A 200 12.85 -5.61 -1.29
CA PRO A 200 12.46 -6.69 -2.19
C PRO A 200 13.66 -7.58 -2.49
N ALA A 201 13.48 -8.90 -2.50
CA ALA A 201 14.52 -9.84 -2.93
C ALA A 201 14.31 -10.35 -4.37
N CYS A 202 13.14 -10.10 -4.95
CA CYS A 202 12.80 -10.35 -6.36
C CYS A 202 12.02 -9.15 -6.91
N SER A 203 12.03 -8.97 -8.22
CA SER A 203 11.33 -7.89 -8.94
C SER A 203 10.74 -8.39 -10.26
N ILE A 204 10.19 -7.48 -11.07
CA ILE A 204 9.72 -7.80 -12.43
C ILE A 204 10.83 -8.38 -13.32
N LEU A 205 12.10 -8.07 -13.04
CA LEU A 205 13.25 -8.63 -13.76
C LEU A 205 13.26 -10.15 -13.69
N ASP A 206 12.99 -10.72 -12.50
CA ASP A 206 12.93 -12.16 -12.31
C ASP A 206 11.77 -12.77 -13.10
N MET A 207 10.63 -12.07 -13.17
CA MET A 207 9.48 -12.50 -13.97
C MET A 207 9.78 -12.46 -15.46
N TRP A 208 10.44 -11.41 -15.96
CA TRP A 208 10.84 -11.31 -17.36
C TRP A 208 11.83 -12.41 -17.74
N ARG A 209 12.81 -12.71 -16.87
CA ARG A 209 13.72 -13.84 -17.06
C ARG A 209 12.96 -15.16 -17.20
N ILE A 210 12.01 -15.44 -16.30
CA ILE A 210 11.18 -16.65 -16.34
C ILE A 210 10.36 -16.67 -17.63
N LEU A 211 9.78 -15.53 -18.03
CA LEU A 211 8.99 -15.41 -19.25
C LEU A 211 9.81 -15.36 -20.54
N GLY A 212 11.15 -15.46 -20.48
CA GLY A 212 12.04 -15.41 -21.63
C GLY A 212 12.08 -14.04 -22.33
N ARG A 213 11.97 -12.95 -21.58
CA ARG A 213 11.90 -11.57 -22.08
C ARG A 213 13.17 -10.77 -21.81
N ASP A 214 13.26 -9.61 -22.44
CA ASP A 214 14.32 -8.65 -22.19
C ASP A 214 14.34 -8.19 -20.72
N MET A 215 15.54 -8.03 -20.18
CA MET A 215 15.76 -7.71 -18.75
C MET A 215 15.79 -6.21 -18.46
N THR A 216 15.64 -5.35 -19.46
CA THR A 216 15.64 -3.88 -19.32
C THR A 216 14.24 -3.32 -19.57
N ASP A 217 13.56 -3.82 -20.61
CA ASP A 217 12.23 -3.35 -21.02
C ASP A 217 11.34 -4.52 -21.48
N GLY A 218 11.23 -5.57 -20.64
CA GLY A 218 10.45 -6.77 -20.95
C GLY A 218 8.94 -6.57 -21.04
N GLY A 219 8.46 -5.34 -20.83
CA GLY A 219 7.08 -4.91 -21.10
C GLY A 219 6.04 -5.47 -20.15
N LEU A 220 4.78 -5.37 -20.58
CA LEU A 220 3.60 -5.73 -19.81
C LEU A 220 3.55 -7.22 -19.47
N VAL A 221 3.44 -7.57 -18.20
CA VAL A 221 3.07 -8.93 -17.78
C VAL A 221 1.55 -9.02 -17.75
N VAL A 222 0.97 -9.74 -18.72
CA VAL A 222 -0.49 -9.88 -18.86
C VAL A 222 -0.98 -10.93 -17.89
N GLY A 223 -1.67 -10.50 -16.85
CA GLY A 223 -2.21 -11.39 -15.84
C GLY A 223 -3.70 -11.26 -15.61
N THR A 224 -4.25 -12.23 -14.86
CA THR A 224 -5.66 -12.27 -14.50
C THR A 224 -5.87 -12.77 -13.09
N ILE A 225 -7.03 -12.36 -12.55
CA ILE A 225 -7.62 -12.96 -11.37
C ILE A 225 -8.64 -13.98 -11.86
N ILE A 226 -8.59 -15.21 -11.36
CA ILE A 226 -9.62 -16.20 -11.68
C ILE A 226 -11.00 -15.69 -11.23
N LYS A 227 -11.97 -15.71 -12.16
CA LYS A 227 -13.35 -15.29 -11.94
C LYS A 227 -14.34 -16.47 -12.09
N PRO A 228 -15.48 -16.47 -11.36
CA PRO A 228 -15.92 -15.48 -10.36
C PRO A 228 -14.99 -15.39 -9.16
N LYS A 229 -15.06 -14.29 -8.40
CA LYS A 229 -14.12 -13.99 -7.29
C LYS A 229 -14.00 -15.14 -6.27
N LEU A 230 -15.11 -15.81 -5.98
CA LEU A 230 -15.17 -17.00 -5.12
C LEU A 230 -16.21 -17.98 -5.71
N GLY A 231 -16.13 -19.24 -5.31
CA GLY A 231 -17.16 -20.26 -5.62
C GLY A 231 -16.77 -21.32 -6.64
N LEU A 232 -15.61 -21.21 -7.31
CA LEU A 232 -15.10 -22.30 -8.14
C LEU A 232 -14.53 -23.43 -7.28
N GLN A 233 -14.86 -24.66 -7.64
CA GLN A 233 -14.23 -25.88 -7.14
C GLN A 233 -12.84 -26.09 -7.81
N PRO A 234 -11.99 -26.99 -7.28
CA PRO A 234 -10.62 -27.18 -7.76
C PRO A 234 -10.48 -27.37 -9.28
N LYS A 235 -11.25 -28.30 -9.85
CA LYS A 235 -11.19 -28.59 -11.29
C LYS A 235 -11.64 -27.41 -12.16
N PRO A 236 -12.82 -26.80 -11.93
CA PRO A 236 -13.20 -25.56 -12.62
C PRO A 236 -12.17 -24.43 -12.49
N PHE A 237 -11.48 -24.32 -11.35
CA PHE A 237 -10.43 -23.34 -11.14
C PHE A 237 -9.21 -23.63 -12.04
N GLY A 238 -8.75 -24.88 -12.11
CA GLY A 238 -7.69 -25.32 -13.03
C GLY A 238 -8.05 -25.09 -14.50
N GLU A 239 -9.28 -25.40 -14.91
CA GLU A 239 -9.76 -25.16 -16.27
C GLU A 239 -9.77 -23.66 -16.63
N ALA A 240 -10.17 -22.80 -15.70
CA ALA A 240 -10.08 -21.35 -15.87
C ALA A 240 -8.62 -20.87 -15.98
N CYS A 241 -7.70 -21.45 -15.21
CA CYS A 241 -6.27 -21.19 -15.31
C CYS A 241 -5.73 -21.58 -16.69
N TYR A 242 -6.10 -22.76 -17.20
CA TYR A 242 -5.72 -23.23 -18.52
C TYR A 242 -6.24 -22.29 -19.60
N ALA A 243 -7.54 -21.97 -19.57
CA ALA A 243 -8.17 -21.15 -20.59
C ALA A 243 -7.54 -19.75 -20.72
N PHE A 244 -7.18 -19.11 -19.60
CA PHE A 244 -6.43 -17.86 -19.63
C PHE A 244 -4.96 -18.06 -20.02
N GLY A 245 -4.31 -19.09 -19.48
CA GLY A 245 -2.90 -19.40 -19.73
C GLY A 245 -2.58 -19.67 -21.20
N GLN A 246 -3.57 -19.94 -22.04
CA GLN A 246 -3.39 -20.02 -23.49
C GLN A 246 -3.02 -18.69 -24.17
N GLY A 247 -3.17 -17.54 -23.49
CA GLY A 247 -2.81 -16.22 -24.03
C GLY A 247 -2.12 -15.27 -23.03
N GLY A 248 -2.29 -15.52 -21.73
CA GLY A 248 -1.70 -14.70 -20.66
C GLY A 248 -0.46 -15.29 -20.01
N ASP A 249 0.14 -14.53 -19.12
CA ASP A 249 1.42 -14.84 -18.45
C ASP A 249 1.26 -15.17 -16.96
N PHE A 250 0.42 -14.41 -16.25
CA PHE A 250 0.41 -14.38 -14.79
C PHE A 250 -0.99 -14.59 -14.21
N ILE A 251 -1.24 -15.76 -13.64
CA ILE A 251 -2.52 -16.09 -13.02
C ILE A 251 -2.40 -15.83 -11.51
N LYS A 252 -3.43 -15.33 -10.84
CA LYS A 252 -3.43 -15.19 -9.38
C LYS A 252 -4.69 -15.74 -8.74
N ASN A 253 -4.55 -16.20 -7.50
CA ASN A 253 -5.66 -16.17 -6.56
C ASN A 253 -6.13 -14.73 -6.35
N ASP A 254 -7.44 -14.50 -6.17
CA ASP A 254 -7.92 -13.26 -5.55
C ASP A 254 -7.61 -13.25 -4.05
N GLU A 255 -7.67 -12.10 -3.40
CA GLU A 255 -7.26 -11.97 -2.01
C GLU A 255 -8.05 -12.79 -0.99
N PRO A 256 -9.36 -13.10 -1.16
CA PRO A 256 -10.02 -14.05 -0.28
C PRO A 256 -9.81 -15.50 -0.71
N GLN A 257 -9.31 -15.80 -1.91
CA GLN A 257 -9.14 -17.20 -2.36
C GLN A 257 -7.94 -17.82 -1.66
N GLY A 258 -8.07 -19.04 -1.17
CA GLY A 258 -7.01 -19.72 -0.43
C GLY A 258 -7.35 -21.20 -0.23
N ASN A 259 -7.64 -21.60 1.01
CA ASN A 259 -7.98 -22.98 1.37
C ASN A 259 -9.46 -23.09 1.81
N GLN A 260 -10.39 -22.60 0.99
CA GLN A 260 -11.82 -22.70 1.30
C GLN A 260 -12.27 -24.16 1.31
N VAL A 261 -13.28 -24.50 2.12
CA VAL A 261 -13.80 -25.87 2.22
C VAL A 261 -14.30 -26.45 0.89
N PHE A 262 -14.75 -25.60 -0.04
CA PHE A 262 -15.21 -26.01 -1.38
C PHE A 262 -14.10 -26.01 -2.45
N CYS A 263 -12.91 -25.51 -2.13
CA CYS A 263 -11.77 -25.39 -3.03
C CYS A 263 -10.49 -25.47 -2.20
N GLN A 264 -10.20 -26.67 -1.72
CA GLN A 264 -9.08 -26.88 -0.81
C GLN A 264 -7.76 -26.77 -1.57
N MET A 265 -6.75 -26.20 -0.93
CA MET A 265 -5.44 -25.96 -1.51
C MET A 265 -4.76 -27.27 -1.97
N ASN A 266 -5.02 -28.36 -1.26
CA ASN A 266 -4.47 -29.68 -1.59
C ASN A 266 -5.06 -30.32 -2.85
N GLU A 267 -6.20 -29.81 -3.33
CA GLU A 267 -6.84 -30.24 -4.58
C GLU A 267 -6.65 -29.20 -5.68
N CYS A 268 -6.78 -27.90 -5.34
CA CYS A 268 -6.74 -26.80 -6.29
C CYS A 268 -5.33 -26.53 -6.84
N ILE A 269 -4.29 -26.56 -6.01
CA ILE A 269 -2.92 -26.29 -6.49
C ILE A 269 -2.45 -27.35 -7.51
N PRO A 270 -2.69 -28.67 -7.30
CA PRO A 270 -2.42 -29.66 -8.34
C PRO A 270 -3.12 -29.39 -9.69
N GLU A 271 -4.38 -28.93 -9.66
CA GLU A 271 -5.13 -28.54 -10.87
C GLU A 271 -4.48 -27.34 -11.56
N VAL A 272 -4.03 -26.33 -10.80
CA VAL A 272 -3.28 -25.18 -11.32
C VAL A 272 -1.97 -25.62 -11.98
N VAL A 273 -1.18 -26.47 -11.32
CA VAL A 273 0.10 -26.96 -11.86
C VAL A 273 -0.13 -27.76 -13.14
N THR A 274 -1.18 -28.58 -13.18
CA THR A 274 -1.55 -29.36 -14.37
C THR A 274 -1.92 -28.43 -15.54
N ALA A 275 -2.77 -27.44 -15.29
CA ALA A 275 -3.16 -26.44 -16.27
C ALA A 275 -1.96 -25.65 -16.81
N MET A 276 -1.06 -25.20 -15.93
CA MET A 276 0.15 -24.46 -16.34
C MET A 276 1.06 -25.32 -17.20
N LYS A 277 1.32 -26.58 -16.84
CA LYS A 277 2.13 -27.50 -17.64
C LYS A 277 1.55 -27.70 -19.04
N ALA A 278 0.23 -27.86 -19.13
CA ALA A 278 -0.46 -27.98 -20.42
C ALA A 278 -0.28 -26.71 -21.26
N CYS A 279 -0.52 -25.52 -20.68
CA CYS A 279 -0.31 -24.25 -21.37
C CYS A 279 1.14 -24.06 -21.83
N ILE A 280 2.13 -24.36 -21.00
CA ILE A 280 3.55 -24.21 -21.36
C ILE A 280 3.89 -25.15 -22.52
N LYS A 281 3.44 -26.41 -22.46
CA LYS A 281 3.65 -27.40 -23.52
C LYS A 281 3.02 -26.97 -24.85
N GLU A 282 1.81 -26.42 -24.83
CA GLU A 282 1.05 -26.07 -26.03
C GLU A 282 1.47 -24.72 -26.64
N THR A 283 1.82 -23.75 -25.80
CA THR A 283 2.17 -22.38 -26.23
C THR A 283 3.67 -22.16 -26.38
N GLY A 284 4.51 -23.03 -25.81
CA GLY A 284 5.96 -22.86 -25.73
C GLY A 284 6.40 -21.67 -24.87
N SER A 285 5.46 -21.02 -24.16
CA SER A 285 5.73 -19.84 -23.34
C SER A 285 5.54 -20.17 -21.87
N GLU A 286 6.43 -19.68 -21.02
CA GLU A 286 6.33 -19.85 -19.57
C GLU A 286 5.08 -19.17 -18.98
N LYS A 287 4.67 -19.63 -17.80
CA LYS A 287 3.51 -19.13 -17.06
C LYS A 287 3.86 -18.98 -15.60
N LEU A 288 3.28 -18.00 -14.93
CA LEU A 288 3.42 -17.81 -13.49
C LEU A 288 2.07 -17.90 -12.78
N PHE A 289 2.09 -18.38 -11.54
CA PHE A 289 0.93 -18.37 -10.66
C PHE A 289 1.26 -17.69 -9.33
N SER A 290 0.39 -16.79 -8.88
CA SER A 290 0.49 -16.13 -7.59
C SER A 290 -0.47 -16.76 -6.59
N ALA A 291 0.08 -17.64 -5.76
CA ALA A 291 -0.67 -18.44 -4.80
C ALA A 291 -0.84 -17.69 -3.48
N ASN A 292 -2.06 -17.67 -2.95
CA ASN A 292 -2.34 -16.97 -1.69
C ASN A 292 -1.93 -17.80 -0.47
N ILE A 293 -0.99 -17.26 0.32
CA ILE A 293 -0.52 -17.86 1.57
C ILE A 293 -0.96 -17.07 2.82
N THR A 294 -1.79 -16.04 2.67
CA THR A 294 -2.28 -15.20 3.78
C THR A 294 -2.95 -16.06 4.86
N ALA A 295 -2.49 -15.91 6.10
CA ALA A 295 -3.07 -16.54 7.29
C ALA A 295 -2.74 -15.70 8.53
N ASP A 296 -3.50 -15.89 9.60
CA ASP A 296 -3.25 -15.21 10.88
C ASP A 296 -2.03 -15.78 11.62
N ASP A 297 -1.76 -17.08 11.42
CA ASP A 297 -0.61 -17.77 12.01
C ASP A 297 0.58 -17.81 11.02
N PRO A 298 1.75 -17.23 11.38
CA PRO A 298 2.97 -17.37 10.60
C PRO A 298 3.35 -18.82 10.26
N ALA A 299 3.10 -19.77 11.17
CA ALA A 299 3.40 -21.18 10.91
C ALA A 299 2.51 -21.75 9.79
N GLU A 300 1.24 -21.37 9.74
CA GLU A 300 0.32 -21.70 8.65
C GLU A 300 0.76 -21.08 7.32
N MET A 301 1.21 -19.81 7.31
CA MET A 301 1.76 -19.19 6.10
C MET A 301 2.96 -19.98 5.55
N ILE A 302 3.86 -20.38 6.44
CA ILE A 302 5.04 -21.19 6.09
C ILE A 302 4.62 -22.57 5.59
N ALA A 303 3.63 -23.20 6.23
CA ALA A 303 3.10 -24.51 5.82
C ALA A 303 2.49 -24.45 4.42
N ARG A 304 1.64 -23.45 4.14
CA ARG A 304 1.06 -23.20 2.82
C ARG A 304 2.14 -22.99 1.77
N GLY A 305 3.10 -22.10 2.02
CA GLY A 305 4.16 -21.83 1.06
C GLY A 305 5.02 -23.07 0.77
N LYS A 306 5.39 -23.85 1.79
CA LYS A 306 6.12 -25.11 1.60
C LYS A 306 5.32 -26.13 0.82
N TYR A 307 4.03 -26.27 1.12
CA TYR A 307 3.13 -27.18 0.41
C TYR A 307 3.04 -26.80 -1.08
N ILE A 308 2.77 -25.53 -1.37
CA ILE A 308 2.64 -25.02 -2.74
C ILE A 308 3.93 -25.25 -3.53
N LEU A 309 5.10 -24.88 -2.99
CA LEU A 309 6.37 -25.12 -3.69
C LEU A 309 6.63 -26.62 -3.91
N GLY A 310 6.21 -27.46 -2.96
CA GLY A 310 6.26 -28.92 -3.12
C GLY A 310 5.42 -29.42 -4.30
N GLN A 311 4.23 -28.85 -4.52
CA GLN A 311 3.37 -29.19 -5.67
C GLN A 311 3.94 -28.69 -7.00
N PHE A 312 4.51 -27.49 -7.02
CA PHE A 312 5.16 -26.94 -8.22
C PHE A 312 6.45 -27.71 -8.57
N GLY A 313 7.17 -28.20 -7.56
CA GLY A 313 8.36 -29.03 -7.72
C GLY A 313 9.41 -28.33 -8.61
N PRO A 314 9.82 -28.92 -9.76
CA PRO A 314 10.75 -28.28 -10.68
C PRO A 314 10.30 -26.92 -11.21
N MET A 315 8.99 -26.63 -11.23
CA MET A 315 8.43 -25.34 -11.64
C MET A 315 8.33 -24.35 -10.47
N ALA A 316 9.05 -24.55 -9.36
CA ALA A 316 8.93 -23.70 -8.18
C ALA A 316 9.24 -22.22 -8.44
N GLU A 317 10.05 -21.88 -9.45
CA GLU A 317 10.31 -20.47 -9.81
C GLU A 317 9.10 -19.80 -10.50
N ASN A 318 8.20 -20.58 -11.09
CA ASN A 318 6.97 -20.11 -11.69
C ASN A 318 5.89 -19.76 -10.64
N CYS A 319 6.17 -19.93 -9.35
CA CYS A 319 5.22 -19.67 -8.27
C CYS A 319 5.56 -18.38 -7.50
N ALA A 320 4.77 -17.33 -7.69
CA ALA A 320 4.75 -16.16 -6.82
C ALA A 320 3.87 -16.43 -5.57
N PHE A 321 4.07 -15.64 -4.52
CA PHE A 321 3.22 -15.69 -3.32
C PHE A 321 2.44 -14.40 -3.12
N LEU A 322 1.13 -14.54 -2.97
CA LEU A 322 0.23 -13.46 -2.58
C LEU A 322 0.06 -13.46 -1.06
N VAL A 323 0.24 -12.28 -0.46
CA VAL A 323 -0.22 -11.99 0.90
C VAL A 323 -1.04 -10.71 0.86
N ASP A 324 -2.22 -10.72 1.47
CA ASP A 324 -2.94 -9.49 1.76
C ASP A 324 -2.31 -8.77 2.96
N GLY A 325 -1.27 -8.00 2.65
CA GLY A 325 -0.40 -7.39 3.65
C GLY A 325 -1.05 -6.24 4.40
N TYR A 326 -2.18 -5.70 3.92
CA TYR A 326 -2.91 -4.69 4.69
C TYR A 326 -3.65 -5.35 5.85
N VAL A 327 -4.47 -6.38 5.58
CA VAL A 327 -5.27 -7.05 6.63
C VAL A 327 -4.44 -7.97 7.51
N ALA A 328 -3.45 -8.67 6.96
CA ALA A 328 -2.57 -9.56 7.73
C ALA A 328 -1.41 -8.79 8.41
N GLY A 329 -1.23 -7.52 8.05
CA GLY A 329 -0.21 -6.64 8.62
C GLY A 329 1.22 -6.93 8.15
N GLY A 330 2.14 -6.05 8.58
CA GLY A 330 3.56 -6.11 8.20
C GLY A 330 4.28 -7.39 8.64
N THR A 331 3.83 -8.05 9.71
CA THR A 331 4.39 -9.34 10.16
C THR A 331 4.24 -10.42 9.10
N ALA A 332 3.05 -10.55 8.49
CA ALA A 332 2.80 -11.54 7.45
C ALA A 332 3.69 -11.32 6.21
N VAL A 333 3.93 -10.06 5.86
CA VAL A 333 4.84 -9.66 4.77
C VAL A 333 6.27 -10.12 5.06
N THR A 334 6.78 -9.81 6.25
CA THR A 334 8.12 -10.21 6.68
C THR A 334 8.26 -11.73 6.75
N VAL A 335 7.24 -12.44 7.23
CA VAL A 335 7.19 -13.91 7.27
C VAL A 335 7.34 -14.47 5.85
N ALA A 336 6.57 -13.97 4.88
CA ALA A 336 6.64 -14.42 3.50
C ALA A 336 8.02 -14.12 2.88
N ARG A 337 8.49 -12.87 2.97
CA ARG A 337 9.78 -12.44 2.40
C ARG A 337 10.95 -13.25 2.95
N ARG A 338 11.00 -13.51 4.26
CA ARG A 338 12.15 -14.18 4.89
C ARG A 338 12.15 -15.69 4.76
N ASN A 339 10.97 -16.32 4.71
CA ASN A 339 10.89 -17.78 4.53
C ASN A 339 10.93 -18.20 3.06
N PHE A 340 10.58 -17.30 2.14
CA PHE A 340 10.54 -17.57 0.69
C PHE A 340 11.26 -16.47 -0.11
N PRO A 341 12.54 -16.17 0.18
CA PRO A 341 13.24 -15.02 -0.41
C PRO A 341 13.43 -15.11 -1.92
N LYS A 342 13.37 -16.32 -2.49
CA LYS A 342 13.48 -16.56 -3.94
C LYS A 342 12.18 -16.40 -4.71
N GLN A 343 11.06 -16.18 -4.01
CA GLN A 343 9.76 -16.05 -4.65
C GLN A 343 9.37 -14.58 -4.82
N PHE A 344 8.74 -14.30 -5.95
CA PHE A 344 8.12 -13.00 -6.18
C PHE A 344 7.00 -12.82 -5.15
N PHE A 345 7.12 -11.76 -4.34
CA PHE A 345 6.16 -11.46 -3.29
C PHE A 345 5.14 -10.41 -3.77
N HIS A 346 3.92 -10.87 -3.99
CA HIS A 346 2.77 -10.10 -4.41
C HIS A 346 2.00 -9.57 -3.20
N TYR A 347 2.17 -8.28 -2.90
CA TYR A 347 1.43 -7.60 -1.85
C TYR A 347 0.03 -7.23 -2.36
N HIS A 348 -0.98 -7.93 -1.86
CA HIS A 348 -2.37 -7.49 -1.93
C HIS A 348 -2.67 -6.54 -0.77
N ARG A 349 -3.62 -5.61 -0.98
CA ARG A 349 -3.88 -4.52 -0.03
C ARG A 349 -5.38 -4.32 0.27
N ALA A 350 -6.21 -5.35 0.28
CA ALA A 350 -7.65 -5.13 0.44
C ALA A 350 -7.96 -4.47 1.78
N GLY A 351 -8.94 -3.57 1.80
CA GLY A 351 -9.29 -2.80 3.01
C GLY A 351 -8.44 -1.55 3.24
N HIS A 352 -7.33 -1.35 2.52
CA HIS A 352 -6.46 -0.17 2.70
C HIS A 352 -7.18 1.17 2.54
N GLY A 353 -8.28 1.22 1.77
CA GLY A 353 -9.10 2.41 1.58
C GLY A 353 -9.62 3.01 2.89
N ALA A 354 -9.76 2.21 3.95
CA ALA A 354 -10.19 2.69 5.26
C ALA A 354 -9.27 3.78 5.84
N VAL A 355 -7.95 3.71 5.57
CA VAL A 355 -6.95 4.67 6.06
C VAL A 355 -6.33 5.52 4.94
N THR A 356 -6.33 5.02 3.71
CA THR A 356 -5.66 5.67 2.58
C THR A 356 -6.54 6.56 1.73
N SER A 357 -7.87 6.36 1.74
CA SER A 357 -8.80 7.14 0.94
C SER A 357 -8.67 8.64 1.24
N PRO A 358 -8.70 9.54 0.24
CA PRO A 358 -8.81 10.98 0.47
C PRO A 358 -10.02 11.38 1.32
N GLN A 359 -11.04 10.53 1.43
CA GLN A 359 -12.20 10.74 2.30
C GLN A 359 -11.92 10.47 3.79
N THR A 360 -10.86 9.71 4.11
CA THR A 360 -10.43 9.47 5.48
C THR A 360 -9.32 10.45 5.84
N GLN A 361 -9.53 11.30 6.84
CA GLN A 361 -8.55 12.29 7.30
C GLN A 361 -7.58 11.77 8.39
N ARG A 362 -7.69 10.49 8.76
CA ARG A 362 -6.77 9.80 9.69
C ARG A 362 -6.04 8.68 8.97
N GLY A 363 -4.87 8.30 9.47
CA GLY A 363 -4.02 7.27 8.88
C GLY A 363 -2.94 7.84 7.98
N TYR A 364 -2.84 7.33 6.75
CA TYR A 364 -1.77 7.69 5.81
C TYR A 364 -2.22 7.53 4.37
N THR A 365 -1.64 8.26 3.41
CA THR A 365 -2.05 8.20 2.00
C THR A 365 -1.68 6.88 1.31
N ALA A 366 -2.27 6.62 0.13
CA ALA A 366 -1.87 5.49 -0.71
C ALA A 366 -0.38 5.54 -1.10
N PHE A 367 0.17 6.75 -1.26
CA PHE A 367 1.60 6.95 -1.50
C PHE A 367 2.44 6.37 -0.35
N VAL A 368 2.14 6.76 0.90
CA VAL A 368 2.83 6.22 2.07
C VAL A 368 2.68 4.69 2.14
N HIS A 369 1.47 4.17 1.92
CA HIS A 369 1.21 2.73 1.95
C HIS A 369 2.10 1.95 0.98
N THR A 370 2.26 2.45 -0.25
CA THR A 370 3.11 1.80 -1.25
C THR A 370 4.61 1.95 -0.94
N LYS A 371 5.03 3.11 -0.44
CA LYS A 371 6.41 3.36 -0.01
C LYS A 371 6.83 2.40 1.12
N ILE A 372 5.98 2.23 2.14
CA ILE A 372 6.26 1.26 3.23
C ILE A 372 6.30 -0.18 2.70
N SER A 373 5.48 -0.53 1.70
CA SER A 373 5.49 -1.87 1.10
C SER A 373 6.80 -2.20 0.37
N ARG A 374 7.44 -1.22 -0.29
CA ARG A 374 8.80 -1.40 -0.84
C ARG A 374 9.82 -1.62 0.27
N VAL A 375 9.77 -0.81 1.34
CA VAL A 375 10.67 -0.92 2.49
C VAL A 375 10.62 -2.32 3.12
N ILE A 376 9.42 -2.86 3.37
CA ILE A 376 9.25 -4.19 3.98
C ILE A 376 9.42 -5.36 3.00
N GLY A 377 9.59 -5.07 1.70
CA GLY A 377 10.06 -6.05 0.72
C GLY A 377 9.03 -6.67 -0.19
N ALA A 378 7.96 -5.96 -0.54
CA ALA A 378 7.07 -6.32 -1.66
C ALA A 378 7.82 -6.39 -3.00
N SER A 379 7.73 -7.51 -3.72
CA SER A 379 8.23 -7.57 -5.11
C SER A 379 7.29 -6.86 -6.08
N GLY A 380 6.00 -6.86 -5.77
CA GLY A 380 4.99 -6.07 -6.48
C GLY A 380 3.81 -5.73 -5.58
N ILE A 381 3.18 -4.60 -5.83
CA ILE A 381 2.01 -4.12 -5.08
C ILE A 381 1.00 -3.47 -6.03
N HIS A 382 -0.29 -3.64 -5.72
CA HIS A 382 -1.33 -2.91 -6.42
C HIS A 382 -1.18 -1.40 -6.22
N VAL A 383 -1.07 -0.61 -7.30
CA VAL A 383 -0.89 0.85 -7.22
C VAL A 383 -2.18 1.62 -7.46
N GLY A 384 -3.19 0.99 -8.04
CA GLY A 384 -4.39 1.67 -8.53
C GLY A 384 -4.34 1.77 -10.05
N THR A 385 -5.13 2.69 -10.62
CA THR A 385 -5.28 2.80 -12.08
C THR A 385 -5.14 4.22 -12.61
N MET A 386 -4.70 5.19 -11.79
CA MET A 386 -4.50 6.58 -12.20
C MET A 386 -5.73 7.16 -12.94
N SER A 387 -6.93 6.90 -12.41
CA SER A 387 -8.24 7.23 -13.02
C SER A 387 -8.65 6.45 -14.28
N PHE A 388 -7.82 5.54 -14.79
CA PHE A 388 -8.14 4.72 -15.98
C PHE A 388 -8.93 3.44 -15.68
N GLY A 389 -9.23 3.13 -14.41
CA GLY A 389 -10.00 1.96 -14.00
C GLY A 389 -11.26 2.31 -13.22
N LYS A 390 -11.77 1.37 -12.42
CA LYS A 390 -12.99 1.56 -11.61
C LYS A 390 -12.76 2.26 -10.27
N MET A 391 -11.51 2.25 -9.78
CA MET A 391 -11.16 2.73 -8.45
C MET A 391 -10.78 4.21 -8.52
N VAL A 392 -11.10 4.96 -7.46
CA VAL A 392 -10.68 6.36 -7.31
C VAL A 392 -9.17 6.46 -7.41
N GLY A 393 -8.69 7.43 -8.19
CA GLY A 393 -7.29 7.78 -8.36
C GLY A 393 -7.17 9.05 -9.19
N ASP A 394 -5.96 9.57 -9.32
CA ASP A 394 -5.62 10.76 -10.09
C ASP A 394 -4.46 10.47 -11.07
N ALA A 395 -4.31 11.27 -12.13
CA ALA A 395 -3.20 11.12 -13.07
C ALA A 395 -1.82 11.26 -12.39
N SER A 396 -1.73 12.07 -11.33
CA SER A 396 -0.53 12.26 -10.50
C SER A 396 -0.15 11.04 -9.67
N ASP A 397 -1.03 10.03 -9.52
CA ASP A 397 -0.70 8.75 -8.87
C ASP A 397 0.43 8.00 -9.59
N LYS A 398 0.85 8.42 -10.80
CA LYS A 398 2.10 7.94 -11.43
C LYS A 398 3.33 8.14 -10.54
N GLY A 399 3.33 9.14 -9.65
CA GLY A 399 4.37 9.33 -8.64
C GLY A 399 4.54 8.13 -7.70
N ILE A 400 3.47 7.37 -7.44
CA ILE A 400 3.52 6.11 -6.69
C ILE A 400 4.36 5.08 -7.45
N ALA A 401 4.11 4.90 -8.75
CA ALA A 401 4.86 3.96 -9.57
C ALA A 401 6.36 4.32 -9.60
N TYR A 402 6.68 5.61 -9.79
CA TYR A 402 8.06 6.08 -9.78
C TYR A 402 8.76 5.87 -8.43
N MET A 403 8.08 6.11 -7.31
CA MET A 403 8.61 5.84 -5.98
C MET A 403 8.91 4.35 -5.74
N LEU A 404 8.20 3.44 -6.43
CA LEU A 404 8.43 2.00 -6.35
C LEU A 404 9.55 1.50 -7.29
N GLN A 405 9.72 2.15 -8.44
CA GLN A 405 10.60 1.66 -9.52
C GLN A 405 11.97 2.34 -9.58
N GLN A 406 12.04 3.63 -9.28
CA GLN A 406 13.26 4.40 -9.42
C GLN A 406 14.14 4.29 -8.18
N ASP A 407 15.46 4.37 -8.36
CA ASP A 407 16.41 4.40 -7.25
C ASP A 407 16.44 5.75 -6.53
N ALA A 408 15.95 6.80 -7.18
CA ALA A 408 15.70 8.10 -6.57
C ALA A 408 14.40 8.68 -7.13
N ALA A 409 13.49 9.12 -6.26
CA ALA A 409 12.19 9.64 -6.67
C ALA A 409 11.72 10.79 -5.76
N GLY A 410 10.98 11.74 -6.33
CA GLY A 410 10.26 12.76 -5.56
C GLY A 410 8.95 12.19 -5.02
N GLY A 411 8.71 12.36 -3.72
CA GLY A 411 7.39 12.22 -3.11
C GLY A 411 6.68 13.57 -2.97
N PRO A 412 5.49 13.59 -2.35
CA PRO A 412 4.75 14.82 -2.11
C PRO A 412 5.53 15.84 -1.26
N TYR A 413 6.40 15.37 -0.36
CA TYR A 413 7.21 16.24 0.49
C TYR A 413 8.70 15.94 0.39
N TYR A 414 9.09 14.67 0.27
CA TYR A 414 10.49 14.28 0.39
C TYR A 414 11.03 13.63 -0.88
N HIS A 415 12.26 13.97 -1.25
CA HIS A 415 13.03 13.21 -2.21
C HIS A 415 13.66 11.98 -1.52
N GLN A 416 13.32 10.78 -1.98
CA GLN A 416 13.82 9.53 -1.42
C GLN A 416 14.88 8.93 -2.34
N LYS A 417 16.08 8.70 -1.80
CA LYS A 417 17.10 7.84 -2.40
C LYS A 417 16.98 6.44 -1.80
N TRP A 418 16.95 5.42 -2.65
CA TRP A 418 16.80 4.02 -2.28
C TRP A 418 18.13 3.27 -2.23
N GLU A 419 19.21 3.84 -2.77
CA GLU A 419 20.59 3.36 -2.60
C GLU A 419 20.77 1.89 -3.02
N GLY A 420 20.16 1.52 -4.14
CA GLY A 420 20.22 0.18 -4.71
C GLY A 420 19.23 -0.81 -4.10
N VAL A 421 18.32 -0.39 -3.22
CA VAL A 421 17.20 -1.23 -2.79
C VAL A 421 16.38 -1.60 -4.04
N VAL A 422 16.20 -2.90 -4.24
CA VAL A 422 15.50 -3.47 -5.40
C VAL A 422 14.12 -2.82 -5.59
N GLN A 423 13.73 -2.65 -6.85
CA GLN A 423 12.44 -2.07 -7.20
C GLN A 423 11.26 -2.97 -6.82
N THR A 424 10.15 -2.34 -6.46
CA THR A 424 8.84 -2.98 -6.35
C THR A 424 8.06 -2.72 -7.63
N THR A 425 7.40 -3.76 -8.13
CA THR A 425 6.67 -3.72 -9.40
C THR A 425 5.27 -3.15 -9.19
N PRO A 426 4.85 -2.11 -9.93
CA PRO A 426 3.47 -1.66 -9.93
C PRO A 426 2.56 -2.74 -10.53
N ILE A 427 1.49 -3.08 -9.80
CA ILE A 427 0.45 -3.99 -10.25
C ILE A 427 -0.82 -3.18 -10.50
N ILE A 428 -1.39 -3.30 -11.69
CA ILE A 428 -2.62 -2.61 -12.07
C ILE A 428 -3.78 -3.59 -12.14
N SER A 429 -4.86 -3.21 -11.47
CA SER A 429 -6.07 -4.02 -11.29
C SER A 429 -7.26 -3.10 -11.12
N GLY A 430 -8.47 -3.66 -11.01
CA GLY A 430 -9.65 -2.88 -10.69
C GLY A 430 -10.30 -2.25 -11.93
N GLY A 431 -11.03 -3.06 -12.68
CA GLY A 431 -11.82 -2.59 -13.84
C GLY A 431 -11.00 -2.35 -15.10
N MET A 432 -9.71 -2.67 -15.10
CA MET A 432 -8.90 -2.65 -16.31
C MET A 432 -9.36 -3.72 -17.30
N ASN A 433 -9.37 -3.34 -18.57
CA ASN A 433 -9.48 -4.18 -19.76
C ASN A 433 -8.49 -3.64 -20.80
N ALA A 434 -8.41 -4.31 -21.95
CA ALA A 434 -7.46 -3.96 -23.01
C ALA A 434 -7.53 -2.46 -23.38
N LEU A 435 -8.74 -1.96 -23.66
CA LEU A 435 -9.03 -0.59 -24.14
C LEU A 435 -8.59 0.54 -23.19
N ARG A 436 -8.32 0.25 -21.92
CA ARG A 436 -7.87 1.24 -20.93
C ARG A 436 -6.34 1.34 -20.86
N LEU A 437 -5.62 0.36 -21.40
CA LEU A 437 -4.17 0.24 -21.26
C LEU A 437 -3.37 1.31 -22.02
N PRO A 438 -3.69 1.67 -23.29
CA PRO A 438 -2.86 2.61 -24.03
C PRO A 438 -2.77 3.98 -23.34
N ALA A 439 -3.90 4.54 -22.90
CA ALA A 439 -3.92 5.82 -22.20
C ALA A 439 -3.25 5.74 -20.82
N PHE A 440 -3.36 4.58 -20.14
CA PHE A 440 -2.64 4.33 -18.90
C PHE A 440 -1.11 4.34 -19.12
N PHE A 441 -0.61 3.64 -20.14
CA PHE A 441 0.82 3.59 -20.47
C PHE A 441 1.34 4.96 -20.89
N GLU A 442 0.55 5.72 -21.62
CA GLU A 442 0.92 7.09 -21.99
C GLU A 442 1.06 7.99 -20.77
N ASN A 443 0.13 7.91 -19.81
CA ASN A 443 0.25 8.67 -18.57
C ASN A 443 1.46 8.24 -17.71
N LEU A 444 1.73 6.93 -17.62
CA LEU A 444 2.85 6.38 -16.85
C LEU A 444 4.21 6.62 -17.54
N GLY A 445 4.23 6.62 -18.87
CA GLY A 445 5.43 6.76 -19.71
C GLY A 445 6.02 5.43 -20.21
N HIS A 446 5.61 4.28 -19.65
CA HIS A 446 6.06 2.94 -20.03
C HIS A 446 5.00 1.87 -19.73
N SER A 447 5.21 0.63 -20.21
CA SER A 447 4.32 -0.52 -20.01
C SER A 447 4.85 -1.58 -19.02
N ASN A 448 5.99 -1.33 -18.36
CA ASN A 448 6.64 -2.23 -17.39
C ASN A 448 5.87 -2.38 -16.06
N VAL A 449 4.71 -3.02 -16.12
CA VAL A 449 3.80 -3.28 -15.00
C VAL A 449 3.23 -4.70 -15.09
N ILE A 450 2.64 -5.18 -14.01
CA ILE A 450 1.85 -6.41 -14.03
C ILE A 450 0.37 -6.02 -14.11
N LEU A 451 -0.32 -6.49 -15.15
CA LEU A 451 -1.77 -6.39 -15.25
C LEU A 451 -2.44 -7.57 -14.55
N THR A 452 -3.50 -7.33 -13.79
CA THR A 452 -4.35 -8.42 -13.26
C THR A 452 -5.82 -8.17 -13.61
N ALA A 453 -6.14 -8.27 -14.90
CA ALA A 453 -7.45 -7.92 -15.46
C ALA A 453 -8.43 -9.10 -15.40
N GLY A 454 -9.00 -9.37 -14.22
CA GLY A 454 -10.00 -10.44 -14.06
C GLY A 454 -11.19 -10.30 -15.01
N GLY A 455 -12.03 -9.27 -14.80
CA GLY A 455 -13.18 -9.01 -15.68
C GLY A 455 -12.78 -8.57 -17.10
N GLY A 456 -11.64 -7.89 -17.24
CA GLY A 456 -11.13 -7.45 -18.54
C GLY A 456 -10.67 -8.58 -19.47
N THR A 457 -10.35 -9.76 -18.93
CA THR A 457 -9.96 -10.94 -19.72
C THR A 457 -11.10 -11.95 -19.80
N PHE A 458 -11.66 -12.38 -18.66
CA PHE A 458 -12.78 -13.34 -18.65
C PHE A 458 -14.09 -12.78 -19.18
N GLY A 459 -14.25 -11.45 -19.22
CA GLY A 459 -15.43 -10.81 -19.82
C GLY A 459 -15.38 -10.72 -21.34
N HIS A 460 -14.24 -10.99 -21.97
CA HIS A 460 -14.07 -10.90 -23.42
C HIS A 460 -15.06 -11.81 -24.16
N LYS A 461 -15.68 -11.32 -25.24
CA LYS A 461 -16.72 -12.06 -26.00
C LYS A 461 -16.26 -13.43 -26.52
N ASP A 462 -14.97 -13.58 -26.78
CA ASP A 462 -14.37 -14.83 -27.30
C ASP A 462 -13.66 -15.65 -26.21
N GLY A 463 -13.76 -15.23 -24.95
CA GLY A 463 -13.18 -15.94 -23.81
C GLY A 463 -11.81 -15.42 -23.37
N PRO A 464 -11.25 -16.00 -22.29
CA PRO A 464 -10.11 -15.45 -21.56
C PRO A 464 -8.80 -15.45 -22.34
N LYS A 465 -8.61 -16.39 -23.27
CA LYS A 465 -7.43 -16.41 -24.16
C LYS A 465 -7.38 -15.13 -24.98
N GLN A 466 -8.44 -14.83 -25.73
CA GLN A 466 -8.55 -13.64 -26.56
C GLN A 466 -8.57 -12.37 -25.71
N GLY A 467 -9.18 -12.42 -24.51
CA GLY A 467 -9.07 -11.35 -23.53
C GLY A 467 -7.64 -11.04 -23.10
N ALA A 468 -6.79 -12.06 -22.92
CA ALA A 468 -5.37 -11.87 -22.62
C ALA A 468 -4.60 -11.37 -23.85
N THR A 469 -4.85 -11.95 -25.03
CA THR A 469 -4.23 -11.54 -26.29
C THR A 469 -4.52 -10.08 -26.62
N SER A 470 -5.77 -9.62 -26.48
CA SER A 470 -6.14 -8.21 -26.69
C SER A 470 -5.39 -7.25 -25.76
N CYS A 471 -5.18 -7.62 -24.48
CA CYS A 471 -4.39 -6.79 -23.57
C CYS A 471 -2.93 -6.65 -24.00
N ARG A 472 -2.34 -7.69 -24.59
CA ARG A 472 -0.99 -7.62 -25.18
C ARG A 472 -0.97 -6.78 -26.45
N GLN A 473 -1.97 -6.97 -27.31
CA GLN A 473 -2.15 -6.19 -28.54
C GLN A 473 -2.29 -4.68 -28.26
N ASP A 474 -2.92 -4.28 -27.15
CA ASP A 474 -3.01 -2.86 -26.77
C ASP A 474 -1.65 -2.25 -26.33
N GLU A 475 -0.77 -3.04 -25.71
CA GLU A 475 0.62 -2.61 -25.50
C GLU A 475 1.34 -2.38 -26.82
N GLU A 476 1.17 -3.30 -27.78
CA GLU A 476 1.78 -3.21 -29.10
C GLU A 476 1.22 -2.01 -29.89
N ALA A 477 -0.09 -1.81 -29.87
CA ALA A 477 -0.76 -0.67 -30.49
C ALA A 477 -0.23 0.66 -29.94
N TRP A 478 -0.08 0.77 -28.62
CA TRP A 478 0.52 1.95 -27.97
C TRP A 478 1.98 2.16 -28.42
N LYS A 479 2.80 1.09 -28.44
CA LYS A 479 4.20 1.16 -28.88
C LYS A 479 4.31 1.59 -30.35
N LEU A 480 3.49 1.04 -31.24
CA LEU A 480 3.50 1.38 -32.67
C LEU A 480 3.01 2.81 -32.93
N TRP A 481 1.97 3.26 -32.21
CA TRP A 481 1.51 4.64 -32.25
C TRP A 481 2.61 5.60 -31.79
N LYS A 482 3.25 5.30 -30.65
CA LYS A 482 4.35 6.12 -30.10
C LYS A 482 5.56 6.17 -31.03
N ALA A 483 5.79 5.13 -31.84
CA ALA A 483 6.82 5.10 -32.87
C ALA A 483 6.45 5.86 -34.16
N GLY A 484 5.23 6.42 -34.25
CA GLY A 484 4.77 7.16 -35.43
C GLY A 484 4.32 6.29 -36.60
N THR A 485 4.09 5.00 -36.38
CA THR A 485 3.71 4.01 -37.43
C THR A 485 2.47 4.44 -38.21
N TYR A 486 1.52 5.08 -37.54
CA TYR A 486 0.24 5.52 -38.11
C TYR A 486 0.22 7.00 -38.52
N GLY A 487 1.38 7.66 -38.54
CA GLY A 487 1.49 9.10 -38.81
C GLY A 487 1.04 9.98 -37.64
N ASP A 488 0.67 11.22 -37.94
CA ASP A 488 0.22 12.22 -36.97
C ASP A 488 -1.28 12.04 -36.67
N VAL A 489 -1.58 11.02 -35.87
CA VAL A 489 -2.95 10.69 -35.43
C VAL A 489 -3.02 10.64 -33.91
N SER A 490 -4.23 10.81 -33.36
CA SER A 490 -4.45 10.67 -31.92
C SER A 490 -4.13 9.24 -31.44
N LEU A 491 -3.83 9.08 -30.14
CA LEU A 491 -3.64 7.74 -29.55
C LEU A 491 -4.85 6.84 -29.80
N SER A 492 -6.06 7.37 -29.61
CA SER A 492 -7.30 6.62 -29.85
C SER A 492 -7.40 6.15 -31.30
N ASP A 493 -7.06 7.00 -32.27
CA ASP A 493 -7.07 6.62 -33.69
C ASP A 493 -5.98 5.61 -34.03
N GLY A 494 -4.77 5.76 -33.47
CA GLY A 494 -3.69 4.78 -33.66
C GLY A 494 -4.05 3.37 -33.17
N VAL A 495 -4.73 3.28 -32.02
CA VAL A 495 -5.25 2.00 -31.50
C VAL A 495 -6.34 1.44 -32.42
N ILE A 496 -7.22 2.29 -32.95
CA ILE A 496 -8.24 1.85 -33.91
C ILE A 496 -7.59 1.34 -35.21
N GLU A 497 -6.56 2.00 -35.73
CA GLU A 497 -5.81 1.53 -36.89
C GLU A 497 -5.21 0.15 -36.65
N TYR A 498 -4.60 -0.07 -35.47
CA TYR A 498 -4.11 -1.38 -35.06
C TYR A 498 -5.24 -2.42 -35.02
N ALA A 499 -6.40 -2.05 -34.46
CA ALA A 499 -7.54 -2.95 -34.30
C ALA A 499 -8.21 -3.39 -35.61
N LYS A 500 -7.98 -2.69 -36.74
CA LYS A 500 -8.53 -3.08 -38.05
C LYS A 500 -8.04 -4.45 -38.53
N THR A 501 -6.85 -4.87 -38.12
CA THR A 501 -6.23 -6.13 -38.55
C THR A 501 -6.11 -7.18 -37.44
N HIS A 502 -6.62 -6.89 -36.24
CA HIS A 502 -6.46 -7.74 -35.06
C HIS A 502 -7.84 -8.02 -34.44
N GLU A 503 -8.33 -9.24 -34.62
CA GLU A 503 -9.68 -9.62 -34.24
C GLU A 503 -9.89 -9.65 -32.71
N GLU A 504 -8.85 -9.92 -31.91
CA GLU A 504 -8.98 -9.98 -30.45
C GLU A 504 -9.20 -8.60 -29.83
N ILE A 505 -8.37 -7.60 -30.16
CA ILE A 505 -8.60 -6.22 -29.72
C ILE A 505 -9.92 -5.67 -30.29
N LYS A 506 -10.28 -5.99 -31.54
CA LYS A 506 -11.58 -5.63 -32.11
C LYS A 506 -12.74 -6.26 -31.32
N GLY A 507 -12.55 -7.50 -30.84
CA GLY A 507 -13.44 -8.16 -29.90
C GLY A 507 -13.57 -7.43 -28.56
N ALA A 508 -12.49 -6.81 -28.07
CA ALA A 508 -12.54 -5.99 -26.87
C ALA A 508 -13.40 -4.74 -27.06
N PHE A 509 -13.33 -4.06 -28.22
CA PHE A 509 -14.21 -2.94 -28.57
C PHE A 509 -15.71 -3.33 -28.50
N LEU A 510 -16.06 -4.50 -29.04
CA LEU A 510 -17.42 -5.04 -28.99
C LEU A 510 -17.86 -5.47 -27.58
N THR A 511 -16.91 -5.92 -26.76
CA THR A 511 -17.16 -6.41 -25.39
C THR A 511 -17.40 -5.25 -24.43
N PHE A 512 -16.52 -4.26 -24.43
CA PHE A 512 -16.47 -3.18 -23.43
C PHE A 512 -17.02 -1.87 -23.98
N GLN A 513 -18.20 -1.92 -24.60
CA GLN A 513 -18.75 -0.79 -25.38
C GLN A 513 -18.83 0.54 -24.65
N LYS A 514 -19.16 0.52 -23.35
CA LYS A 514 -19.14 1.74 -22.55
C LYS A 514 -17.77 2.43 -22.57
N ASP A 515 -16.70 1.64 -22.50
CA ASP A 515 -15.34 2.14 -22.54
C ASP A 515 -14.95 2.51 -23.97
N SER A 516 -15.35 1.70 -24.95
CA SER A 516 -15.17 2.00 -26.39
C SER A 516 -15.78 3.36 -26.77
N ASP A 517 -17.03 3.60 -26.38
CA ASP A 517 -17.76 4.82 -26.69
C ASP A 517 -17.16 6.04 -25.97
N GLN A 518 -16.64 5.85 -24.75
CA GLN A 518 -16.04 6.93 -23.95
C GLN A 518 -14.61 7.29 -24.38
N ILE A 519 -13.79 6.29 -24.73
CA ILE A 519 -12.34 6.46 -24.96
C ILE A 519 -12.03 6.57 -26.46
N TYR A 520 -12.86 5.98 -27.32
CA TYR A 520 -12.62 5.86 -28.76
C TYR A 520 -13.82 6.34 -29.58
N PRO A 521 -14.10 7.66 -29.65
CA PRO A 521 -15.24 8.18 -30.39
C PRO A 521 -15.24 7.75 -31.87
N GLY A 522 -16.41 7.28 -32.34
CA GLY A 522 -16.60 6.82 -33.71
C GLY A 522 -15.91 5.48 -34.04
N TRP A 523 -15.52 4.69 -33.04
CA TRP A 523 -14.86 3.40 -33.26
C TRP A 523 -15.71 2.45 -34.11
N LYS A 524 -17.04 2.49 -33.98
CA LYS A 524 -17.96 1.61 -34.73
C LYS A 524 -17.80 1.85 -36.22
N GLU A 525 -17.93 3.09 -36.66
CA GLU A 525 -17.79 3.48 -38.06
C GLU A 525 -16.36 3.17 -38.56
N LYS A 526 -15.34 3.51 -37.77
CA LYS A 526 -13.93 3.30 -38.14
C LYS A 526 -13.53 1.83 -38.23
N LEU A 527 -14.19 0.94 -37.47
CA LEU A 527 -13.99 -0.51 -37.50
C LEU A 527 -15.03 -1.26 -38.37
N GLY A 528 -15.93 -0.52 -39.05
CA GLY A 528 -16.91 -1.08 -39.99
C GLY A 528 -18.11 -1.76 -39.33
N TYR A 529 -18.47 -1.39 -38.10
CA TYR A 529 -19.65 -1.90 -37.40
C TYR A 529 -20.87 -1.02 -37.65
N THR A 530 -21.94 -1.61 -38.21
CA THR A 530 -23.19 -0.90 -38.55
C THR A 530 -24.40 -1.35 -37.73
N GLY A 531 -24.23 -2.11 -36.64
CA GLY A 531 -25.34 -2.72 -35.88
C GLY A 531 -25.33 -2.43 -34.37
N GLU A 532 -26.48 -2.66 -33.73
CA GLU A 532 -26.59 -2.75 -32.26
C GLU A 532 -25.89 -4.03 -31.79
N SER A 533 -24.58 -3.98 -31.62
CA SER A 533 -23.87 -5.08 -30.96
C SER A 533 -24.26 -5.06 -29.49
N SER A 534 -25.02 -6.01 -28.97
CA SER A 534 -24.93 -6.37 -27.56
C SER A 534 -24.30 -7.75 -27.51
N VAL A 535 -23.04 -7.83 -27.08
CA VAL A 535 -22.32 -9.11 -27.05
C VAL A 535 -22.24 -9.58 -25.61
N GLN A 536 -22.79 -10.76 -25.34
CA GLN A 536 -22.58 -11.43 -24.05
C GLN A 536 -21.16 -12.01 -24.02
N ALA A 537 -20.57 -12.07 -22.83
CA ALA A 537 -19.29 -12.75 -22.62
C ALA A 537 -19.38 -14.21 -23.07
N ALA A 538 -18.26 -14.79 -23.53
CA ALA A 538 -18.22 -16.21 -23.88
C ALA A 538 -18.69 -17.06 -22.69
N SER A 539 -19.60 -17.99 -22.93
CA SER A 539 -19.96 -19.00 -21.94
C SER A 539 -18.83 -20.03 -21.81
N PHE A 540 -18.44 -20.36 -20.58
CA PHE A 540 -17.48 -21.42 -20.34
C PHE A 540 -18.16 -22.79 -20.54
N ASP A 541 -17.74 -23.55 -21.55
CA ASP A 541 -18.23 -24.90 -21.79
C ASP A 541 -17.46 -25.90 -20.92
N TRP A 542 -17.96 -26.09 -19.70
CA TRP A 542 -17.40 -27.03 -18.71
C TRP A 542 -17.41 -28.50 -19.19
N GLN A 543 -18.03 -28.83 -20.34
CA GLN A 543 -18.15 -30.20 -20.83
C GLN A 543 -17.07 -30.62 -21.84
N LYS A 544 -16.14 -29.74 -22.25
CA LYS A 544 -15.04 -30.15 -23.15
C LYS A 544 -14.00 -31.03 -22.44
N LYS A 545 -14.38 -32.31 -22.42
CA LYS A 545 -13.72 -33.58 -22.15
C LYS A 545 -12.22 -33.54 -21.88
N ALA A 546 -11.87 -34.21 -20.79
CA ALA A 546 -10.64 -34.97 -20.62
C ALA A 546 -10.30 -35.71 -21.93
N ALA A 547 -9.31 -35.17 -22.63
CA ALA A 547 -8.43 -35.86 -23.55
C ALA A 547 -7.03 -35.73 -22.94
#